data_AF-A0A0U2W4U5-F1
#
_entry.id   AF-A0A0U2W4U5-F1
#
_cell.length_a   1.000
_cell.length_b   1.000
_cell.length_c   1.000
_cell.angle_alpha   90.00
_cell.angle_beta   90.00
_cell.angle_gamma   90.00
#
_symmetry.space_group_name_H-M   'P 1'
#
loop_
_entity.id
_entity.type
_entity.pdbx_description
1 polymer ?
#
loop_
_entity_poly.entity_id
_entity_poly.type
_entity_poly.pdbx_seq_one_letter_code
_entity_poly.pdbx_strand_id
1 'polypeptide(L)'
;MDFDNVMSYTLRVGVIISIALIILGFILLAQDPTALQRLASRHSTFNTSRVSPIQVLQGLNRFDGVDYILFGLIILIATPVIRVILGLAGFIAERNKLYIVITFIVLLDLLIAIFIIPLVYK
;
A
#
# COMPACT_ATOMS: atom_id res chain seq x y z
N MET A 1 -21.93 -17.55 1.50
CA MET A 1 -21.21 -16.45 2.19
C MET A 1 -21.38 -15.23 1.31
N ASP A 2 -22.11 -14.23 1.78
CA ASP A 2 -22.51 -13.08 0.96
C ASP A 2 -21.27 -12.32 0.49
N PHE A 3 -21.14 -12.13 -0.82
CA PHE A 3 -20.01 -11.41 -1.45
C PHE A 3 -19.81 -10.01 -0.85
N ASP A 4 -20.90 -9.38 -0.41
CA ASP A 4 -20.91 -8.08 0.25
C ASP A 4 -20.15 -8.07 1.59
N ASN A 5 -20.25 -9.16 2.36
CA ASN A 5 -19.54 -9.28 3.63
C ASN A 5 -18.04 -9.42 3.37
N VAL A 6 -17.62 -10.26 2.41
CA VAL A 6 -16.21 -10.43 2.04
C VAL A 6 -15.59 -9.12 1.55
N MET A 7 -16.33 -8.35 0.74
CA MET A 7 -15.91 -7.04 0.27
C MET A 7 -15.71 -6.04 1.42
N SER A 8 -16.67 -5.96 2.34
CA SER A 8 -16.65 -5.03 3.48
C SER A 8 -15.55 -5.37 4.49
N TYR A 9 -15.34 -6.65 4.80
CA TYR A 9 -14.31 -7.10 5.74
C TYR A 9 -12.90 -6.90 5.19
N THR A 10 -12.66 -7.22 3.91
CA THR A 10 -11.33 -7.06 3.29
C THR A 10 -10.84 -5.62 3.39
N LEU A 11 -11.74 -4.65 3.19
CA LEU A 11 -11.44 -3.23 3.29
C LEU A 11 -11.05 -2.80 4.70
N ARG A 12 -11.86 -3.17 5.69
CA ARG A 12 -11.64 -2.78 7.08
C ARG A 12 -10.34 -3.37 7.60
N VAL A 13 -10.10 -4.65 7.32
CA VAL A 13 -8.89 -5.35 7.77
C VAL A 13 -7.64 -4.74 7.13
N GLY A 14 -7.64 -4.51 5.82
CA GLY A 14 -6.47 -3.92 5.13
C GLY A 14 -6.09 -2.53 5.66
N VAL A 15 -7.08 -1.65 5.85
CA VAL A 15 -6.85 -0.30 6.39
C VAL A 15 -6.40 -0.35 7.85
N ILE A 16 -7.05 -1.17 8.69
CA ILE A 16 -6.68 -1.29 10.11
C ILE A 16 -5.24 -1.81 10.25
N ILE A 17 -4.85 -2.82 9.47
CA ILE A 17 -3.48 -3.36 9.49
C ILE A 17 -2.48 -2.27 9.06
N SER A 18 -2.78 -1.54 7.99
CA SER A 18 -1.93 -0.45 7.52
C SER A 18 -1.74 0.62 8.60
N ILE A 19 -2.83 1.08 9.23
CA ILE A 19 -2.77 2.06 10.31
C ILE A 19 -1.96 1.55 11.49
N ALA A 20 -2.16 0.29 11.89
CA ALA A 20 -1.40 -0.32 13.00
C ALA A 20 0.10 -0.33 12.71
N LEU A 21 0.50 -0.69 11.49
CA LEU A 21 1.91 -0.72 11.07
C LEU A 21 2.53 0.68 11.03
N ILE A 22 1.78 1.67 10.53
CA ILE A 22 2.24 3.07 10.50
C ILE A 22 2.43 3.60 11.92
N ILE A 23 1.46 3.36 12.82
CA ILE A 23 1.58 3.77 14.23
C ILE A 23 2.77 3.08 14.89
N LEU A 24 2.96 1.78 14.66
CA LEU A 24 4.09 1.04 15.21
C LEU A 24 5.43 1.62 14.72
N GLY A 25 5.56 1.88 13.42
CA GLY A 25 6.76 2.50 12.86
C GLY A 25 7.01 3.90 13.41
N PHE A 26 5.95 4.68 13.66
CA PHE A 26 6.06 5.99 14.29
C PHE A 26 6.53 5.91 15.75
N ILE A 27 6.05 4.94 16.51
CA ILE A 27 6.50 4.69 17.90
C ILE A 27 7.97 4.28 17.92
N LEU A 28 8.39 3.36 17.03
CA LEU A 28 9.78 2.95 16.91
C LEU A 28 10.69 4.12 16.52
N LEU A 29 10.23 4.97 15.59
CA LEU A 29 10.96 6.14 15.17
C LEU A 29 11.10 7.19 16.28
N ALA A 30 10.07 7.37 17.10
CA ALA A 30 10.10 8.28 18.24
C ALA A 30 11.10 7.83 19.34
N GLN A 31 11.44 6.54 19.37
CA GLN A 31 12.43 5.98 20.30
C GLN A 31 13.87 6.06 19.78
N ASP A 32 14.06 6.34 18.48
CA ASP A 32 15.38 6.48 17.86
C ASP A 32 15.63 7.92 17.37
N PRO A 33 16.25 8.79 18.19
CA PRO A 33 16.56 10.17 17.82
C PRO A 33 17.49 10.27 16.61
N THR A 34 18.32 9.25 16.36
CA THR A 34 19.23 9.22 15.21
C THR A 34 18.47 8.94 13.91
N ALA A 35 17.42 8.11 13.95
CA ALA A 35 16.56 7.85 12.81
C ALA A 35 15.72 9.09 12.42
N LEU A 36 15.21 9.84 13.40
CA LEU A 36 14.54 11.13 13.17
C LEU A 36 15.45 12.16 12.49
N GLN A 37 16.71 12.26 12.93
CA GLN A 37 17.68 13.17 12.33
C GLN A 37 18.10 12.73 10.92
N ARG A 38 18.07 11.43 10.62
CA ARG A 38 18.33 10.86 9.29
C ARG A 38 17.17 11.06 8.30
N LEU A 39 15.93 11.16 8.79
CA LEU A 39 14.77 11.57 7.98
C LEU A 39 14.75 13.09 7.73
N ALA A 40 15.18 13.88 8.72
CA ALA A 40 15.22 15.35 8.62
C ALA A 40 16.42 15.87 7.78
N SER A 41 17.50 15.08 7.68
CA SER A 41 18.66 15.42 6.86
C SER A 41 18.46 14.99 5.40
N ARG A 42 18.35 15.97 4.50
CA ARG A 42 18.22 15.80 3.03
C ARG A 42 19.37 15.01 2.36
N HIS A 43 20.38 14.56 3.11
CA HIS A 43 21.59 13.89 2.62
C HIS A 43 21.88 12.53 3.31
N SER A 44 20.87 11.92 3.93
CA SER A 44 20.96 10.53 4.40
C SER A 44 21.08 9.57 3.21
N THR A 45 22.06 8.69 3.27
CA THR A 45 22.40 7.64 2.29
C THR A 45 21.36 6.51 2.22
N PHE A 46 20.07 6.84 2.19
CA PHE A 46 19.01 5.97 1.71
C PHE A 46 18.47 6.57 0.42
N ASN A 47 19.01 6.06 -0.67
CA ASN A 47 18.62 6.46 -2.01
C ASN A 47 17.19 5.96 -2.27
N THR A 48 16.18 6.77 -1.98
CA THR A 48 14.75 6.48 -2.24
C THR A 48 14.48 6.15 -3.71
N SER A 49 15.38 6.52 -4.64
CA SER A 49 15.32 6.11 -6.05
C SER A 49 15.69 4.63 -6.31
N ARG A 50 16.14 3.87 -5.29
CA ARG A 50 16.54 2.46 -5.38
C ARG A 50 15.96 1.54 -4.29
N VAL A 51 14.99 2.02 -3.50
CA VAL A 51 14.36 1.18 -2.47
C VAL A 51 13.43 0.19 -3.15
N SER A 52 13.92 -1.02 -3.37
CA SER A 52 13.11 -2.14 -3.85
C SER A 52 12.13 -2.57 -2.74
N PRO A 53 10.89 -2.99 -3.07
CA PRO A 53 9.94 -3.55 -2.10
C PRO A 53 10.54 -4.68 -1.25
N ILE A 54 11.54 -5.39 -1.79
CA ILE A 54 12.28 -6.46 -1.11
C ILE A 54 13.17 -5.90 0.03
N GLN A 55 13.73 -4.71 -0.12
CA GLN A 55 14.55 -4.08 0.91
C GLN A 55 13.70 -3.60 2.10
N VAL A 56 12.49 -3.11 1.83
CA VAL A 56 11.51 -2.77 2.88
C VAL A 56 11.17 -4.01 3.71
N LEU A 57 10.99 -5.16 3.07
CA LEU A 57 10.76 -6.44 3.76
C LEU A 57 11.95 -6.89 4.62
N GLN A 58 13.18 -6.66 4.16
CA GLN A 58 14.39 -6.97 4.95
C GLN A 58 14.60 -5.99 6.10
N GLY A 59 14.15 -4.74 5.92
CA GLY A 59 14.16 -3.67 6.92
C GLY A 59 13.28 -3.95 8.14
N LEU A 60 12.15 -4.64 7.93
CA LEU A 60 11.27 -5.10 9.02
C LEU A 60 12.01 -5.96 10.06
N ASN A 61 12.97 -6.79 9.63
CA ASN A 61 13.77 -7.62 10.54
C ASN A 61 14.78 -6.81 11.37
N ARG A 62 15.08 -5.57 10.98
CA ARG A 62 16.00 -4.68 11.69
C ARG A 62 15.30 -3.75 12.68
N PHE A 63 13.98 -3.86 12.82
CA PHE A 63 13.16 -2.97 13.66
C PHE A 63 13.30 -1.48 13.32
N ASP A 64 13.59 -1.16 12.05
CA ASP A 64 13.68 0.24 11.60
C ASP A 64 12.27 0.83 11.44
N GLY A 65 11.96 1.86 12.21
CA GLY A 65 10.64 2.52 12.19
C GLY A 65 10.24 3.05 10.81
N VAL A 66 11.20 3.43 9.96
CA VAL A 66 10.95 3.92 8.59
C VAL A 66 10.41 2.80 7.70
N ASP A 67 10.96 1.58 7.82
CA ASP A 67 10.55 0.43 7.02
C ASP A 67 9.16 -0.05 7.39
N TYR A 68 8.77 0.03 8.68
CA TYR A 68 7.39 -0.24 9.11
C TYR A 68 6.37 0.77 8.54
N ILE A 69 6.72 2.06 8.51
CA ILE A 69 5.86 3.09 7.91
C ILE A 69 5.70 2.85 6.40
N LEU A 70 6.81 2.60 5.69
CA LEU A 70 6.79 2.30 4.25
C LEU A 70 5.98 1.04 3.95
N PHE A 71 6.12 0.00 4.77
CA PHE A 71 5.36 -1.23 4.60
C PHE A 71 3.85 -1.01 4.84
N GLY A 72 3.49 -0.26 5.89
CA GLY A 72 2.10 0.14 6.14
C GLY A 72 1.53 0.96 4.98
N LEU A 73 2.31 1.87 4.39
CA LEU A 73 1.92 2.63 3.21
C LEU A 73 1.70 1.75 1.97
N ILE A 74 2.58 0.77 1.72
CA ILE A 74 2.41 -0.21 0.64
C ILE A 74 1.08 -0.93 0.79
N ILE A 75 0.73 -1.38 2.01
CA ILE A 75 -0.56 -2.03 2.28
C ILE A 75 -1.74 -1.07 2.05
N LEU A 76 -1.61 0.20 2.46
CA LEU A 76 -2.64 1.22 2.27
C LEU A 76 -2.96 1.43 0.79
N ILE A 77 -1.92 1.52 -0.04
CA ILE A 77 -2.02 1.72 -1.49
C ILE A 77 -2.48 0.43 -2.19
N ALA A 78 -2.12 -0.75 -1.68
CA ALA A 78 -2.57 -2.03 -2.21
C ALA A 78 -4.06 -2.33 -1.93
N THR A 79 -4.59 -1.85 -0.80
CA THR A 79 -5.98 -2.05 -0.38
C THR A 79 -7.03 -1.65 -1.45
N PRO A 80 -6.96 -0.46 -2.09
CA PRO A 80 -7.89 -0.11 -3.17
C PRO A 80 -7.78 -1.03 -4.39
N VAL A 81 -6.58 -1.55 -4.70
CA VAL A 81 -6.40 -2.50 -5.82
C VAL A 81 -7.13 -3.81 -5.55
N ILE A 82 -6.95 -4.38 -4.35
CA ILE A 82 -7.63 -5.62 -3.93
C ILE A 82 -9.15 -5.44 -4.01
N ARG A 83 -9.67 -4.29 -3.55
CA ARG A 83 -11.10 -3.98 -3.62
C ARG A 83 -11.63 -4.01 -5.05
N VAL A 84 -10.95 -3.35 -5.98
CA VAL A 84 -11.41 -3.26 -7.38
C VAL A 84 -11.39 -4.64 -8.03
N ILE A 85 -10.40 -5.48 -7.74
CA ILE A 85 -10.34 -6.88 -8.22
C ILE A 85 -11.52 -7.70 -7.67
N LEU A 86 -11.79 -7.61 -6.36
CA LEU A 86 -12.92 -8.31 -5.75
C LEU A 86 -14.27 -7.83 -6.33
N GLY A 87 -14.41 -6.52 -6.58
CA GLY A 87 -15.59 -5.95 -7.22
C GLY A 87 -15.77 -6.45 -8.65
N LEU A 88 -14.69 -6.50 -9.42
CA LEU A 88 -14.69 -7.07 -10.76
C LEU A 88 -15.12 -8.54 -10.76
N ALA A 89 -14.63 -9.33 -9.81
CA ALA A 89 -15.05 -10.73 -9.65
C ALA A 89 -16.55 -10.86 -9.35
N GLY A 90 -17.09 -10.00 -8.49
CA GLY A 90 -18.54 -9.92 -8.22
C GLY A 90 -19.36 -9.61 -9.47
N PHE A 91 -18.96 -8.59 -10.23
CA PHE A 91 -19.67 -8.22 -11.47
C PHE A 91 -19.59 -9.29 -12.57
N ILE A 92 -18.48 -10.04 -12.62
CA ILE A 92 -18.35 -11.20 -13.52
C ILE A 92 -19.34 -12.31 -13.11
N ALA A 93 -19.46 -12.61 -11.82
CA ALA A 93 -20.40 -13.60 -11.31
C ALA A 93 -21.86 -13.20 -11.60
N GLU A 94 -22.19 -11.92 -11.47
CA GLU A 94 -23.50 -11.34 -11.80
C GLU A 94 -23.74 -11.18 -13.32
N ARG A 95 -22.74 -11.47 -14.17
CA ARG A 95 -22.75 -11.28 -15.63
C ARG A 95 -23.09 -9.85 -16.08
N ASN A 96 -22.82 -8.86 -15.24
CA ASN A 96 -23.14 -7.47 -15.52
C ASN A 96 -22.05 -6.81 -16.39
N LYS A 97 -22.17 -6.96 -17.72
CA LYS A 97 -21.17 -6.52 -18.70
C LYS A 97 -20.77 -5.04 -18.57
N LEU A 98 -21.72 -4.16 -18.29
CA LEU A 98 -21.45 -2.72 -18.17
C LEU A 98 -20.55 -2.43 -16.97
N TYR A 99 -20.85 -3.04 -15.82
CA TYR A 99 -20.06 -2.85 -14.60
C TYR A 99 -18.69 -3.53 -14.69
N ILE A 100 -18.57 -4.65 -15.40
CA ILE A 100 -17.28 -5.29 -15.69
C ILE A 100 -16.38 -4.32 -16.46
N VAL A 101 -16.87 -3.69 -17.52
CA VAL A 101 -16.09 -2.77 -18.36
C VAL A 101 -15.66 -1.54 -17.56
N ILE A 102 -16.58 -0.91 -16.82
CA ILE A 102 -16.25 0.27 -16.01
C ILE A 102 -15.21 -0.08 -14.94
N THR A 103 -15.40 -1.17 -14.21
CA THR A 103 -14.49 -1.59 -13.14
C THR A 103 -13.11 -1.96 -13.70
N PHE A 104 -13.06 -2.55 -14.90
CA PHE A 104 -11.81 -2.84 -15.57
C PHE A 104 -11.04 -1.58 -15.96
N ILE A 105 -11.73 -0.53 -16.44
CA ILE A 105 -11.11 0.77 -16.72
C ILE A 105 -10.54 1.37 -15.43
N VAL A 106 -11.31 1.36 -14.34
CA VAL A 106 -10.85 1.87 -13.04
C VAL A 106 -9.63 1.09 -12.53
N LEU A 107 -9.60 -0.23 -12.71
CA LEU A 107 -8.44 -1.05 -12.35
C LEU A 107 -7.19 -0.62 -13.13
N LEU A 108 -7.36 -0.33 -14.42
CA LEU A 108 -6.29 0.13 -15.30
C LEU A 108 -5.80 1.52 -14.88
N ASP A 109 -6.71 2.45 -14.58
CA ASP A 109 -6.37 3.79 -14.06
C ASP A 109 -5.57 3.70 -12.75
N LEU A 110 -5.99 2.84 -11.81
CA LEU A 110 -5.24 2.60 -10.58
C LEU A 110 -3.84 2.03 -10.84
N LEU A 111 -3.73 1.08 -11.78
CA LEU A 111 -2.44 0.48 -12.14
C LEU A 111 -1.51 1.52 -12.79
N ILE A 112 -2.03 2.35 -13.69
CA ILE A 112 -1.28 3.46 -14.29
C ILE A 112 -0.82 4.42 -13.19
N ALA A 113 -1.71 4.79 -12.26
CA ALA A 113 -1.38 5.71 -11.18
C ALA A 113 -0.25 5.19 -10.29
N ILE A 114 -0.25 3.89 -9.98
CA ILE A 114 0.73 3.26 -9.08
C ILE A 114 2.05 2.97 -9.79
N PHE A 115 2.04 2.54 -11.05
CA PHE A 115 3.25 2.06 -11.73
C PHE A 115 3.80 3.01 -12.79
N ILE A 116 2.94 3.63 -13.59
CA ILE A 116 3.36 4.45 -14.75
C ILE A 116 3.71 5.87 -14.32
N ILE A 117 2.87 6.52 -13.49
CA ILE A 117 3.11 7.90 -13.07
C ILE A 117 4.48 8.08 -12.38
N PRO A 118 4.88 7.22 -11.42
CA PRO A 118 6.20 7.34 -10.78
C PRO A 118 7.38 7.09 -11.73
N LEU A 119 7.16 6.33 -12.81
CA LEU A 119 8.18 6.05 -13.82
C LEU A 119 8.38 7.27 -14.75
N VAL A 120 7.29 7.98 -15.07
CA VAL A 120 7.30 9.13 -16.00
C VAL A 120 7.84 10.39 -15.34
N TYR A 121 7.56 10.60 -14.05
CA TYR A 121 7.97 11.79 -13.29
C TYR A 121 9.34 11.64 -12.60
N LYS A 122 10.20 10.78 -13.14
CA LYS A 122 11.54 10.51 -12.58
C LYS A 122 12.59 11.50 -13.06
#